data_AF-A0A2Z6AX40-F1
#
_entry.id   AF-A0A2Z6AX40-F1
#
_cell.length_a   1.000
_cell.length_b   1.000
_cell.length_c   1.000
_cell.angle_alpha   90.00
_cell.angle_beta   90.00
_cell.angle_gamma   90.00
#
_symmetry.space_group_name_H-M   'P 1'
#
loop_
_entity.id
_entity.type
_entity.pdbx_description
1 polymer ?
#
loop_
_entity_poly.entity_id
_entity_poly.type
_entity_poly.pdbx_seq_one_letter_code
_entity_poly.pdbx_strand_id
1 'polypeptide(L)'
;MTIKEYLEKIEIKSQAIFKRSIQNIEYFGSANHFSTCISDFSSQINDINDKNMLAKVCSQLEYSYINLAYGMYRQAFSSLRLAMEMGLGAAFFSVHKLEQYEWVNGRADIIWSKLTDKNNGVLSKRYALAFFPELEGYIEEYNKKATSVYRQLSEYVHGNNETWGKNGLILTYQQDLVDLFFGYFKQVAEIILFVLSCRHLKSFSDIQADDLLFLREEMNHIAPIRELLGGPKE
;
A
#
# COMPACT_ATOMS: atom_id res chain seq x y z
N MET A 1 -12.62 34.73 18.35
CA MET A 1 -12.06 34.18 17.11
C MET A 1 -13.22 33.78 16.21
N THR A 2 -13.32 34.36 15.03
CA THR A 2 -14.32 33.97 14.02
C THR A 2 -13.94 32.63 13.40
N ILE A 3 -14.89 31.96 12.73
CA ILE A 3 -14.59 30.71 12.00
C ILE A 3 -13.53 30.93 10.92
N LYS A 4 -13.56 32.08 10.24
CA LYS A 4 -12.57 32.47 9.24
C LYS A 4 -11.17 32.56 9.85
N GLU A 5 -11.02 33.30 10.94
CA GLU A 5 -9.73 33.43 11.65
C GLU A 5 -9.20 32.08 12.16
N TYR A 6 -10.09 31.19 12.61
CA TYR A 6 -9.70 29.84 13.03
C TYR A 6 -9.16 29.00 11.88
N LEU A 7 -9.84 29.00 10.73
CA LEU A 7 -9.42 28.26 9.54
C LEU A 7 -8.12 28.81 8.94
N GLU A 8 -7.97 30.13 8.87
CA GLU A 8 -6.71 30.79 8.45
C GLU A 8 -5.55 30.42 9.37
N LYS A 9 -5.78 30.35 10.68
CA LYS A 9 -4.76 29.89 11.65
C LYS A 9 -4.35 28.44 11.44
N ILE A 10 -5.27 27.55 11.06
CA ILE A 10 -4.96 26.15 10.74
C ILE A 10 -4.16 26.07 9.44
N GLU A 11 -4.58 26.81 8.42
CA GLU A 11 -3.92 26.86 7.11
C GLU A 11 -2.45 27.28 7.24
N ILE A 12 -2.17 28.38 7.95
CA ILE A 12 -0.80 28.86 8.17
C ILE A 12 0.07 27.80 8.84
N LYS A 13 -0.48 27.09 9.84
CA LYS A 13 0.25 25.99 10.52
C LYS A 13 0.50 24.81 9.60
N SER A 14 -0.50 24.41 8.81
CA SER A 14 -0.40 23.33 7.83
C SER A 14 0.70 23.63 6.79
N GLN A 15 0.74 24.87 6.28
CA GLN A 15 1.78 25.31 5.33
C GLN A 15 3.17 25.32 5.95
N ALA A 16 3.29 25.75 7.21
CA ALA A 16 4.58 25.71 7.92
C ALA A 16 5.06 24.26 8.10
N ILE A 17 4.15 23.33 8.42
CA ILE A 17 4.45 21.89 8.49
C ILE A 17 4.87 21.37 7.11
N PHE A 18 4.12 21.67 6.05
CA PHE A 18 4.45 21.26 4.69
C PHE A 18 5.87 21.68 4.28
N LYS A 19 6.21 22.96 4.46
CA LYS A 19 7.55 23.48 4.16
C LYS A 19 8.65 22.76 4.92
N ARG A 20 8.38 22.31 6.15
CA ARG A 20 9.32 21.52 6.95
C ARG A 20 9.38 20.06 6.49
N SER A 21 8.24 19.44 6.21
CA SER A 21 8.15 18.05 5.73
C SER A 21 8.96 17.85 4.46
N ILE A 22 8.84 18.74 3.48
CA ILE A 22 9.54 18.62 2.19
C ILE A 22 11.05 18.86 2.27
N GLN A 23 11.59 19.28 3.42
CA GLN A 23 13.05 19.31 3.63
C GLN A 23 13.64 17.89 3.65
N ASN A 24 12.84 16.89 4.07
CA ASN A 24 13.20 15.47 4.02
C ASN A 24 12.76 14.86 2.68
N ILE A 25 13.14 15.46 1.56
CA ILE A 25 12.63 15.11 0.22
C ILE A 25 12.90 13.64 -0.16
N GLU A 26 13.96 13.04 0.37
CA GLU A 26 14.35 11.66 0.10
C GLU A 26 13.24 10.66 0.50
N TYR A 27 12.57 10.88 1.63
CA TYR A 27 11.45 10.03 2.06
C TYR A 27 10.28 10.10 1.08
N PHE A 28 9.92 11.30 0.63
CA PHE A 28 8.85 11.50 -0.34
C PHE A 28 9.23 10.96 -1.72
N GLY A 29 10.49 11.11 -2.12
CA GLY A 29 11.03 10.52 -3.34
C GLY A 29 10.91 9.00 -3.33
N SER A 30 11.31 8.34 -2.24
CA SER A 30 11.17 6.90 -2.07
C SER A 30 9.71 6.44 -2.09
N ALA A 31 8.81 7.15 -1.40
CA ALA A 31 7.38 6.81 -1.42
C ALA A 31 6.74 6.99 -2.81
N ASN A 32 7.14 8.05 -3.53
CA ASN A 32 6.71 8.28 -4.90
C ASN A 32 7.22 7.17 -5.82
N HIS A 33 8.49 6.77 -5.70
CA HIS A 33 9.08 5.65 -6.46
C HIS A 33 8.27 4.36 -6.30
N PHE A 34 7.92 3.96 -5.08
CA PHE A 34 7.08 2.77 -4.85
C PHE A 34 5.68 2.91 -5.46
N SER A 35 5.10 4.10 -5.45
CA SER A 35 3.80 4.36 -6.08
C SER A 35 3.89 4.20 -7.60
N THR A 36 4.98 4.69 -8.21
CA THR A 36 5.31 4.48 -9.63
C THR A 36 5.53 3.00 -9.93
N CYS A 37 6.27 2.26 -9.10
CA CYS A 37 6.46 0.81 -9.27
C CYS A 37 5.13 0.05 -9.34
N ILE A 38 4.16 0.37 -8.47
CA ILE A 38 2.82 -0.25 -8.50
C ILE A 38 2.04 0.18 -9.75
N SER A 39 2.17 1.44 -10.18
CA SER A 39 1.58 1.93 -11.43
C SER A 39 2.13 1.21 -12.65
N ASP A 40 3.45 1.05 -12.72
CA ASP A 40 4.15 0.37 -13.82
C ASP A 40 3.76 -1.11 -13.85
N PHE A 41 3.71 -1.78 -12.68
CA PHE A 41 3.16 -3.13 -12.57
C PHE A 41 1.73 -3.21 -13.12
N SER A 42 0.86 -2.29 -12.71
CA SER A 42 -0.53 -2.23 -13.14
C SER A 42 -0.67 -2.06 -14.66
N SER A 43 0.23 -1.29 -15.29
CA SER A 43 0.18 -1.06 -16.74
C SER A 43 0.23 -2.37 -17.55
N GLN A 44 0.90 -3.39 -17.02
CA GLN A 44 1.06 -4.71 -17.63
C GLN A 44 -0.18 -5.62 -17.50
N ILE A 45 -1.18 -5.25 -16.67
CA ILE A 45 -2.21 -6.19 -16.20
C ILE A 45 -3.37 -6.55 -17.14
N ASN A 46 -3.53 -6.11 -18.39
CA ASN A 46 -4.70 -6.45 -19.26
C ASN A 46 -6.13 -6.18 -18.70
N ASP A 47 -6.60 -6.84 -17.63
CA ASP A 47 -7.92 -6.65 -17.03
C ASP A 47 -8.13 -5.20 -16.58
N ILE A 48 -9.15 -4.56 -17.14
CA ILE A 48 -9.42 -3.14 -16.92
C ILE A 48 -9.92 -2.84 -15.50
N ASN A 49 -10.63 -3.76 -14.85
CA ASN A 49 -11.13 -3.55 -13.49
C ASN A 49 -9.98 -3.62 -12.49
N ASP A 50 -9.07 -4.57 -12.68
CA ASP A 50 -7.87 -4.72 -11.86
C ASP A 50 -6.98 -3.46 -12.02
N LYS A 51 -6.76 -3.01 -13.26
CA LYS A 51 -6.03 -1.75 -13.57
C LYS A 51 -6.66 -0.53 -12.89
N ASN A 52 -7.97 -0.36 -13.01
CA ASN A 52 -8.68 0.77 -12.41
C ASN A 52 -8.62 0.74 -10.88
N MET A 53 -8.64 -0.45 -10.28
CA MET A 53 -8.48 -0.60 -8.84
C MET A 53 -7.06 -0.23 -8.40
N LEU A 54 -6.04 -0.68 -9.13
CA LEU A 54 -4.65 -0.34 -8.84
C LEU A 54 -4.33 1.15 -9.07
N ALA A 55 -4.96 1.81 -10.04
CA ALA A 55 -4.87 3.26 -10.17
C ALA A 55 -5.40 3.97 -8.91
N LYS A 56 -6.50 3.49 -8.32
CA LYS A 56 -6.99 3.99 -7.03
C LYS A 56 -6.03 3.69 -5.88
N VAL A 57 -5.35 2.54 -5.89
CA VAL A 57 -4.29 2.22 -4.91
C VAL A 57 -3.18 3.26 -4.99
N CYS A 58 -2.67 3.57 -6.19
CA CYS A 58 -1.67 4.62 -6.38
C CYS A 58 -2.15 5.96 -5.83
N SER A 59 -3.38 6.38 -6.16
CA SER A 59 -3.95 7.61 -5.60
C SER A 59 -4.04 7.59 -4.06
N GLN A 60 -4.37 6.46 -3.44
CA GLN A 60 -4.39 6.36 -1.98
C GLN A 60 -2.98 6.43 -1.35
N LEU A 61 -1.97 5.86 -2.01
CA LEU A 61 -0.57 6.02 -1.62
C LEU A 61 -0.15 7.50 -1.73
N GLU A 62 -0.48 8.17 -2.83
CA GLU A 62 -0.21 9.60 -3.01
C GLU A 62 -0.90 10.47 -1.96
N TYR A 63 -2.20 10.25 -1.75
CA TYR A 63 -2.94 10.94 -0.71
C TYR A 63 -2.35 10.70 0.67
N SER A 64 -1.82 9.51 0.94
CA SER A 64 -1.24 9.19 2.25
C SER A 64 -0.04 10.08 2.55
N TYR A 65 0.95 10.17 1.67
CA TYR A 65 2.13 11.01 1.93
C TYR A 65 1.84 12.51 1.75
N ILE A 66 0.88 12.91 0.91
CA ILE A 66 0.46 14.33 0.83
C ILE A 66 -0.20 14.76 2.15
N ASN A 67 -1.11 13.96 2.70
CA ASN A 67 -1.70 14.22 4.01
C ASN A 67 -0.64 14.30 5.10
N LEU A 68 0.37 13.43 5.05
CA LEU A 68 1.52 13.48 5.96
C LEU A 68 2.27 14.82 5.84
N ALA A 69 2.54 15.27 4.61
CA ALA A 69 3.27 16.50 4.36
C ALA A 69 2.56 17.70 5.00
N TYR A 70 1.23 17.75 4.96
CA TYR A 70 0.41 18.80 5.60
C TYR A 70 0.20 18.61 7.11
N GLY A 71 0.77 17.58 7.73
CA GLY A 71 0.61 17.29 9.17
C GLY A 71 -0.74 16.65 9.52
N MET A 72 -1.48 16.15 8.53
CA MET A 72 -2.72 15.39 8.70
C MET A 72 -2.39 13.91 8.93
N TYR A 73 -1.60 13.62 9.97
CA TYR A 73 -1.03 12.28 10.22
C TYR A 73 -2.08 11.18 10.25
N ARG A 74 -3.20 11.40 10.93
CA ARG A 74 -4.26 10.39 11.05
C ARG A 74 -4.86 10.01 9.70
N GLN A 75 -5.10 11.02 8.85
CA GLN A 75 -5.57 10.85 7.48
C GLN A 75 -4.51 10.16 6.62
N ALA A 76 -3.23 10.48 6.82
CA ALA A 76 -2.11 9.79 6.16
C ALA A 76 -2.13 8.28 6.42
N PHE A 77 -2.17 7.87 7.70
CA PHE A 77 -2.24 6.44 8.06
C PHE A 77 -3.54 5.77 7.58
N SER A 78 -4.66 6.50 7.59
CA SER A 78 -5.95 5.99 7.10
C SER A 78 -5.93 5.72 5.59
N SER A 79 -5.39 6.65 4.80
CA SER A 79 -5.20 6.48 3.35
C SER A 79 -4.22 5.34 3.04
N LEU A 80 -3.12 5.23 3.80
CA LEU A 80 -2.16 4.14 3.62
C LEU A 80 -2.78 2.76 3.91
N ARG A 81 -3.61 2.65 4.96
CA ARG A 81 -4.38 1.43 5.26
C ARG A 81 -5.31 1.07 4.13
N LEU A 82 -6.05 2.05 3.60
CA LEU A 82 -6.97 1.81 2.49
C LEU A 82 -6.21 1.38 1.21
N ALA A 83 -5.05 1.98 0.93
CA ALA A 83 -4.18 1.55 -0.16
C ALA A 83 -3.80 0.06 -0.02
N MET A 84 -3.45 -0.37 1.19
CA MET A 84 -3.15 -1.77 1.50
C MET A 84 -4.34 -2.70 1.27
N GLU A 85 -5.52 -2.35 1.81
CA GLU A 85 -6.76 -3.12 1.63
C GLU A 85 -7.10 -3.26 0.15
N MET A 86 -7.01 -2.16 -0.60
CA MET A 86 -7.30 -2.15 -2.03
C MET A 86 -6.24 -2.88 -2.86
N GLY A 87 -4.96 -2.82 -2.49
CA GLY A 87 -3.88 -3.54 -3.18
C GLY A 87 -4.03 -5.06 -3.05
N LEU A 88 -4.31 -5.56 -1.84
CA LEU A 88 -4.64 -6.98 -1.64
C LEU A 88 -5.99 -7.33 -2.29
N GLY A 89 -6.95 -6.41 -2.23
CA GLY A 89 -8.26 -6.55 -2.86
C GLY A 89 -8.17 -6.72 -4.38
N ALA A 90 -7.26 -6.00 -5.06
CA ALA A 90 -7.05 -6.13 -6.50
C ALA A 90 -6.63 -7.56 -6.88
N ALA A 91 -5.65 -8.12 -6.15
CA ALA A 91 -5.25 -9.51 -6.35
C ALA A 91 -6.39 -10.49 -6.01
N PHE A 92 -7.14 -10.26 -4.94
CA PHE A 92 -8.26 -11.11 -4.55
C PHE A 92 -9.35 -11.13 -5.62
N PHE A 93 -9.78 -9.97 -6.10
CA PHE A 93 -10.82 -9.81 -7.11
C PHE A 93 -10.40 -10.29 -8.50
N SER A 94 -9.11 -10.33 -8.79
CA SER A 94 -8.60 -10.88 -10.05
C SER A 94 -8.92 -12.39 -10.23
N VAL A 95 -9.32 -13.08 -9.15
CA VAL A 95 -9.73 -14.50 -9.17
C VAL A 95 -11.14 -14.73 -8.60
N HIS A 96 -11.71 -13.71 -7.94
CA HIS A 96 -13.07 -13.69 -7.38
C HIS A 96 -13.92 -12.65 -8.12
N LYS A 97 -14.22 -12.94 -9.40
CA LYS A 97 -14.85 -11.96 -10.30
C LYS A 97 -16.29 -11.62 -9.90
N LEU A 98 -17.04 -12.55 -9.29
CA LEU A 98 -18.37 -12.25 -8.77
C LEU A 98 -18.30 -11.14 -7.71
N GLU A 99 -17.42 -11.31 -6.72
CA GLU A 99 -17.20 -10.34 -5.65
C GLU A 99 -16.65 -9.01 -6.20
N GLN A 100 -15.83 -9.04 -7.26
CA GLN A 100 -15.40 -7.83 -7.97
C GLN A 100 -16.60 -7.04 -8.51
N TYR A 101 -17.53 -7.70 -9.22
CA TYR A 101 -18.71 -7.05 -9.76
C TYR A 101 -19.66 -6.57 -8.67
N GLU A 102 -19.77 -7.30 -7.54
CA GLU A 102 -20.54 -6.84 -6.39
C GLU A 102 -19.93 -5.58 -5.78
N TRP A 103 -18.61 -5.51 -5.64
CA TRP A 103 -17.90 -4.32 -5.15
C TRP A 103 -18.04 -3.13 -6.10
N VAL A 104 -17.82 -3.32 -7.41
CA VAL A 104 -17.97 -2.26 -8.42
C VAL A 104 -19.38 -1.67 -8.41
N ASN A 105 -20.40 -2.49 -8.17
CA ASN A 105 -21.80 -2.06 -8.10
C ASN A 105 -22.23 -1.59 -6.70
N GLY A 106 -21.31 -1.47 -5.74
CA GLY A 106 -21.60 -1.00 -4.38
C GLY A 106 -22.44 -1.97 -3.53
N ARG A 107 -22.41 -3.26 -3.85
CA ARG A 107 -23.15 -4.33 -3.14
C ARG A 107 -22.29 -5.11 -2.15
N ALA A 108 -20.97 -4.97 -2.22
CA ALA A 108 -20.03 -5.63 -1.32
C ALA A 108 -18.89 -4.68 -0.96
N ASP A 109 -18.35 -4.87 0.24
CA ASP A 109 -17.16 -4.17 0.73
C ASP A 109 -15.93 -5.08 0.64
N ILE A 110 -14.75 -4.47 0.69
CA ILE A 110 -13.49 -5.19 0.88
C ILE A 110 -13.42 -5.66 2.33
N ILE A 111 -13.32 -6.98 2.53
CA ILE A 111 -13.31 -7.58 3.87
C ILE A 111 -11.89 -8.06 4.19
N TRP A 112 -11.19 -7.35 5.09
CA TRP A 112 -9.80 -7.65 5.47
C TRP A 112 -9.57 -9.11 5.89
N SER A 113 -10.49 -9.68 6.68
CA SER A 113 -10.38 -11.07 7.14
C SER A 113 -10.48 -12.10 6.01
N LYS A 114 -11.16 -11.77 4.90
CA LYS A 114 -11.16 -12.61 3.69
C LYS A 114 -9.82 -12.53 2.96
N LEU A 115 -9.26 -11.32 2.83
CA LEU A 115 -7.98 -11.11 2.15
C LEU A 115 -6.82 -11.84 2.85
N THR A 116 -6.87 -11.88 4.18
CA THR A 116 -5.80 -12.43 5.04
C THR A 116 -6.09 -13.84 5.57
N ASP A 117 -7.18 -14.47 5.13
CA ASP A 117 -7.50 -15.84 5.52
C ASP A 117 -6.32 -16.78 5.19
N LYS A 118 -5.84 -17.52 6.18
CA LYS A 118 -4.62 -18.35 6.04
C LYS A 118 -4.76 -19.45 5.00
N ASN A 119 -5.99 -19.86 4.68
CA ASN A 119 -6.28 -20.98 3.80
C ASN A 119 -6.78 -20.53 2.42
N ASN A 120 -7.42 -19.37 2.33
CA ASN A 120 -8.14 -18.92 1.13
C ASN A 120 -7.83 -17.47 0.72
N GLY A 121 -7.13 -16.71 1.54
CA GLY A 121 -6.73 -15.33 1.25
C GLY A 121 -5.61 -15.26 0.21
N VAL A 122 -5.28 -14.04 -0.22
CA VAL A 122 -4.22 -13.78 -1.22
C VAL A 122 -2.81 -14.05 -0.68
N LEU A 123 -2.68 -14.14 0.65
CA LEU A 123 -1.49 -14.55 1.37
C LEU A 123 -1.69 -15.93 2.02
N SER A 124 -2.27 -16.87 1.26
CA SER A 124 -2.42 -18.28 1.65
C SER A 124 -1.53 -19.17 0.78
N LYS A 125 -1.10 -20.31 1.34
CA LYS A 125 -0.33 -21.29 0.58
C LYS A 125 -1.09 -21.77 -0.65
N ARG A 126 -2.41 -21.95 -0.52
CA ARG A 126 -3.31 -22.31 -1.61
C ARG A 126 -3.20 -21.32 -2.78
N TYR A 127 -3.17 -20.02 -2.49
CA TYR A 127 -3.05 -18.97 -3.50
C TYR A 127 -1.70 -19.01 -4.20
N ALA A 128 -0.60 -19.12 -3.45
CA ALA A 128 0.73 -19.26 -4.04
C ALA A 128 0.86 -20.51 -4.92
N LEU A 129 0.43 -21.67 -4.43
CA LEU A 129 0.45 -22.93 -5.19
C LEU A 129 -0.38 -22.88 -6.47
N ALA A 130 -1.38 -21.99 -6.56
CA ALA A 130 -2.17 -21.81 -7.77
C ALA A 130 -1.51 -20.92 -8.82
N PHE A 131 -0.79 -19.86 -8.42
CA PHE A 131 -0.30 -18.82 -9.34
C PHE A 131 1.22 -18.71 -9.44
N PHE A 132 1.93 -18.96 -8.34
CA PHE A 132 3.39 -18.91 -8.28
C PHE A 132 3.91 -19.83 -7.15
N PRO A 133 3.95 -21.17 -7.37
CA PRO A 133 4.26 -22.17 -6.34
C PRO A 133 5.59 -21.95 -5.61
N GLU A 134 6.61 -21.46 -6.30
CA GLU A 134 7.94 -21.20 -5.76
C GLU A 134 7.93 -20.12 -4.66
N LEU A 135 6.86 -19.32 -4.55
CA LEU A 135 6.68 -18.35 -3.47
C LEU A 135 6.09 -18.93 -2.18
N GLU A 136 5.71 -20.22 -2.15
CA GLU A 136 5.05 -20.84 -0.97
C GLU A 136 5.84 -20.59 0.33
N GLY A 137 7.18 -20.68 0.27
CA GLY A 137 8.07 -20.48 1.42
C GLY A 137 8.01 -19.08 2.04
N TYR A 138 7.59 -18.06 1.28
CA TYR A 138 7.53 -16.67 1.73
C TYR A 138 6.14 -16.27 2.25
N ILE A 139 5.11 -17.07 1.99
CA ILE A 139 3.71 -16.68 2.25
C ILE A 139 3.43 -16.43 3.72
N GLU A 140 3.92 -17.30 4.62
CA GLU A 140 3.64 -17.17 6.05
C GLU A 140 4.24 -15.89 6.63
N GLU A 141 5.45 -15.54 6.20
CA GLU A 141 6.12 -14.30 6.61
C GLU A 141 5.34 -13.07 6.14
N TYR A 142 4.98 -13.02 4.85
CA TYR A 142 4.22 -11.91 4.30
C TYR A 142 2.80 -11.80 4.90
N ASN A 143 2.15 -12.92 5.22
CA ASN A 143 0.86 -12.91 5.93
C ASN A 143 1.00 -12.30 7.34
N LYS A 144 2.04 -12.69 8.11
CA LYS A 144 2.33 -12.12 9.43
C LYS A 144 2.66 -10.63 9.33
N LYS A 145 3.50 -10.24 8.36
CA LYS A 145 3.87 -8.84 8.11
C LYS A 145 2.63 -8.01 7.76
N ALA A 146 1.78 -8.49 6.86
CA ALA A 146 0.56 -7.80 6.47
C ALA A 146 -0.42 -7.64 7.63
N THR A 147 -0.64 -8.69 8.41
CA THR A 147 -1.50 -8.64 9.60
C THR A 147 -0.99 -7.65 10.64
N SER A 148 0.34 -7.65 10.89
CA SER A 148 0.98 -6.72 11.83
C SER A 148 0.84 -5.26 11.39
N VAL A 149 1.26 -4.94 10.16
CA VAL A 149 1.20 -3.58 9.61
C VAL A 149 -0.23 -3.07 9.60
N TYR A 150 -1.19 -3.88 9.16
CA TYR A 150 -2.59 -3.50 9.18
C TYR A 150 -3.11 -3.16 10.58
N ARG A 151 -2.73 -3.97 11.58
CA ARG A 151 -3.13 -3.73 12.98
C ARG A 151 -2.56 -2.42 13.52
N GLN A 152 -1.32 -2.08 13.15
CA GLN A 152 -0.67 -0.81 13.51
C GLN A 152 -1.34 0.39 12.84
N LEU A 153 -1.61 0.31 11.53
CA LEU A 153 -2.31 1.38 10.81
C LEU A 153 -3.75 1.59 11.36
N SER A 154 -4.41 0.51 11.78
CA SER A 154 -5.76 0.55 12.32
C SER A 154 -5.86 1.31 13.65
N GLU A 155 -4.77 1.45 14.42
CA GLU A 155 -4.76 2.23 15.67
C GLU A 155 -5.07 3.70 15.43
N TYR A 156 -4.58 4.22 14.31
CA TYR A 156 -4.82 5.58 13.85
C TYR A 156 -6.21 5.76 13.23
N VAL A 157 -6.93 4.68 12.89
CA VAL A 157 -8.30 4.77 12.35
C VAL A 157 -9.33 4.67 13.46
N HIS A 158 -9.22 3.67 14.33
CA HIS A 158 -10.24 3.36 15.35
C HIS A 158 -10.16 4.24 16.61
N GLY A 159 -9.17 5.13 16.70
CA GLY A 159 -9.11 6.14 17.75
C GLY A 159 -8.67 5.60 19.08
N ASN A 160 -7.72 4.66 19.07
CA ASN A 160 -6.98 4.29 20.27
C ASN A 160 -6.50 5.56 20.97
N ASN A 161 -6.82 5.70 22.25
CA ASN A 161 -6.62 6.93 23.03
C ASN A 161 -5.17 7.43 22.97
N GLU A 162 -4.22 6.50 22.87
CA GLU A 162 -2.78 6.75 22.79
C GLU A 162 -2.36 7.51 21.51
N THR A 163 -3.16 7.44 20.44
CA THR A 163 -2.95 8.16 19.18
C THR A 163 -3.60 9.55 19.15
N TRP A 164 -4.33 9.93 20.21
CA TRP A 164 -4.95 11.25 20.33
C TRP A 164 -4.08 12.23 21.12
N GLY A 165 -3.97 13.46 20.61
CA GLY A 165 -3.54 14.57 21.45
C GLY A 165 -4.56 14.86 22.56
N LYS A 166 -4.12 15.23 23.76
CA LYS A 166 -5.00 15.57 24.90
C LYS A 166 -5.94 16.76 24.66
N ASN A 167 -5.74 17.49 23.58
CA ASN A 167 -6.51 18.65 23.15
C ASN A 167 -6.96 18.43 21.69
N GLY A 168 -8.00 19.13 21.22
CA GLY A 168 -8.54 19.02 19.84
C GLY A 168 -7.51 19.23 18.71
N LEU A 169 -7.95 19.48 17.47
CA LEU A 169 -7.04 19.59 16.31
C LEU A 169 -5.89 20.59 16.54
N ILE A 170 -4.69 20.06 16.83
CA ILE A 170 -3.45 20.82 16.97
C ILE A 170 -2.49 20.28 15.91
N LEU A 171 -2.36 21.03 14.81
CA LEU A 171 -1.34 20.76 13.81
C LEU A 171 0.03 21.17 14.38
N THR A 172 0.92 20.19 14.53
CA THR A 172 2.32 20.37 14.94
C THR A 172 3.14 19.37 14.17
N TYR A 173 4.32 19.78 13.70
CA TYR A 173 5.24 18.86 13.04
C TYR A 173 5.75 17.80 14.04
N GLN A 174 5.64 16.53 13.69
CA GLN A 174 6.09 15.40 14.49
C GLN A 174 7.01 14.51 13.65
N GLN A 175 8.33 14.63 13.88
CA GLN A 175 9.35 13.85 13.16
C GLN A 175 9.14 12.35 13.37
N ASP A 176 8.88 11.92 14.62
CA ASP A 176 8.68 10.51 14.96
C ASP A 176 7.52 9.87 14.16
N LEU A 177 6.43 10.62 13.93
CA LEU A 177 5.32 10.14 13.11
C LEU A 177 5.66 10.12 11.61
N VAL A 178 6.52 11.02 11.14
CA VAL A 178 7.02 11.02 9.76
C VAL A 178 7.85 9.76 9.52
N ASP A 179 8.82 9.49 10.39
CA ASP A 179 9.69 8.32 10.27
C ASP A 179 8.89 7.01 10.39
N LEU A 180 7.98 6.94 11.36
CA LEU A 180 7.08 5.80 11.54
C LEU A 180 6.20 5.57 10.30
N PHE A 181 5.63 6.63 9.74
CA PHE A 181 4.79 6.54 8.55
C PHE A 181 5.56 5.98 7.36
N PHE A 182 6.74 6.51 7.04
CA PHE A 182 7.51 6.02 5.90
C PHE A 182 8.02 4.58 6.12
N GLY A 183 8.29 4.20 7.37
CA GLY A 183 8.54 2.80 7.73
C GLY A 183 7.36 1.87 7.44
N TYR A 184 6.12 2.30 7.70
CA TYR A 184 4.94 1.53 7.30
C TYR A 184 4.65 1.61 5.81
N PHE A 185 4.89 2.75 5.17
CA PHE A 185 4.67 2.94 3.74
C PHE A 185 5.47 1.93 2.92
N LYS A 186 6.78 1.80 3.21
CA LYS A 186 7.66 0.83 2.56
C LYS A 186 7.11 -0.59 2.73
N GLN A 187 6.73 -0.98 3.94
CA GLN A 187 6.19 -2.31 4.20
C GLN A 187 4.87 -2.57 3.44
N VAL A 188 3.97 -1.58 3.38
CA VAL A 188 2.72 -1.70 2.61
C VAL A 188 3.01 -1.87 1.12
N ALA A 189 3.89 -1.04 0.55
CA ALA A 189 4.25 -1.13 -0.86
C ALA A 189 4.88 -2.50 -1.19
N GLU A 190 5.82 -2.98 -0.39
CA GLU A 190 6.44 -4.31 -0.54
C GLU A 190 5.41 -5.44 -0.47
N ILE A 191 4.44 -5.36 0.44
CA ILE A 191 3.37 -6.36 0.57
C ILE A 191 2.48 -6.35 -0.68
N ILE A 192 2.09 -5.17 -1.17
CA ILE A 192 1.27 -5.05 -2.39
C ILE A 192 2.04 -5.64 -3.57
N LEU A 193 3.29 -5.25 -3.78
CA LEU A 193 4.14 -5.76 -4.86
C LEU A 193 4.34 -7.28 -4.77
N PHE A 194 4.52 -7.84 -3.57
CA PHE A 194 4.61 -9.29 -3.37
C PHE A 194 3.35 -10.02 -3.79
N VAL A 195 2.19 -9.54 -3.34
CA VAL A 195 0.89 -10.16 -3.64
C VAL A 195 0.58 -10.06 -5.14
N LEU A 196 0.86 -8.91 -5.77
CA LEU A 196 0.71 -8.73 -7.20
C LEU A 196 1.67 -9.62 -8.00
N SER A 197 2.92 -9.74 -7.54
CA SER A 197 3.92 -10.63 -8.16
C SER A 197 3.47 -12.08 -8.10
N CYS A 198 2.98 -12.54 -6.94
CA CYS A 198 2.44 -13.88 -6.77
C CYS A 198 1.27 -14.14 -7.73
N ARG A 199 0.38 -13.16 -7.94
CA ARG A 199 -0.79 -13.32 -8.79
C ARG A 199 -0.49 -13.25 -10.29
N HIS A 200 0.33 -12.29 -10.71
CA HIS A 200 0.39 -11.88 -12.12
C HIS A 200 1.74 -12.14 -12.78
N LEU A 201 2.84 -12.22 -12.03
CA LEU A 201 4.18 -12.17 -12.64
C LEU A 201 4.42 -13.33 -13.61
N LYS A 202 3.97 -14.55 -13.27
CA LYS A 202 4.03 -15.71 -14.16
C LYS A 202 3.03 -15.70 -15.34
N SER A 203 2.09 -14.76 -15.34
CA SER A 203 1.12 -14.60 -16.44
C SER A 203 1.56 -13.57 -17.48
N PHE A 204 2.62 -12.82 -17.21
CA PHE A 204 3.16 -11.83 -18.14
C PHE A 204 4.05 -12.50 -19.19
N SER A 205 4.01 -11.95 -20.41
CA SER A 205 4.95 -12.33 -21.47
C SER A 205 6.35 -11.75 -21.21
N ASP A 206 7.37 -12.31 -21.87
CA ASP A 206 8.78 -11.87 -21.71
C ASP A 206 8.96 -10.36 -21.95
N ILE A 207 8.26 -9.78 -22.94
CA ILE A 207 8.30 -8.35 -23.25
C ILE A 207 7.79 -7.50 -22.06
N GLN A 208 6.74 -7.97 -21.40
CA GLN A 208 6.16 -7.27 -20.25
C GLN A 208 7.02 -7.42 -18.99
N ALA A 209 7.82 -8.49 -18.91
CA ALA A 209 8.74 -8.72 -17.80
C ALA A 209 9.94 -7.75 -17.83
N ASP A 210 10.39 -7.34 -19.03
CA ASP A 210 11.43 -6.31 -19.20
C ASP A 210 10.97 -4.91 -18.76
N ASP A 211 9.67 -4.63 -18.77
CA ASP A 211 9.12 -3.38 -18.23
C ASP A 211 9.05 -3.39 -16.68
N LEU A 212 9.31 -4.54 -16.05
CA LEU A 212 9.24 -4.74 -14.59
C LEU A 212 10.62 -4.86 -13.94
N LEU A 213 11.65 -4.30 -14.56
CA LEU A 213 13.03 -4.36 -14.05
C LEU A 213 13.19 -3.81 -12.63
N PHE A 214 12.34 -2.85 -12.21
CA PHE A 214 12.34 -2.35 -10.82
C PHE A 214 12.12 -3.47 -9.79
N LEU A 215 11.40 -4.54 -10.13
CA LEU A 215 11.22 -5.69 -9.23
C LEU A 215 12.54 -6.41 -8.95
N ARG A 216 13.54 -6.33 -9.85
CA ARG A 216 14.88 -6.87 -9.59
C ARG A 216 15.62 -6.09 -8.51
N GLU A 217 15.23 -4.85 -8.24
CA GLU A 217 15.79 -4.02 -7.18
C GLU A 217 14.95 -4.17 -5.90
N GLU A 218 13.64 -3.95 -6.00
CA GLU A 218 12.73 -3.90 -4.85
C GLU A 218 12.38 -5.27 -4.25
N MET A 219 12.45 -6.34 -5.04
CA MET A 219 12.07 -7.70 -4.64
C MET A 219 13.25 -8.68 -4.76
N ASN A 220 14.47 -8.17 -4.74
CA ASN A 220 15.70 -8.94 -4.97
C ASN A 220 15.97 -10.03 -3.91
N HIS A 221 15.42 -9.84 -2.71
CA HIS A 221 15.53 -10.75 -1.56
C HIS A 221 14.63 -11.98 -1.71
N ILE A 222 13.74 -12.01 -2.71
CA ILE A 222 12.86 -13.14 -3.01
C ILE A 222 13.41 -13.87 -4.22
N ALA A 223 14.20 -14.92 -3.97
CA ALA A 223 14.92 -15.66 -5.01
C ALA A 223 14.01 -16.06 -6.20
N PRO A 224 12.78 -16.60 -6.02
CA PRO A 224 11.93 -16.95 -7.15
C PRO A 224 11.55 -15.76 -8.05
N ILE A 225 11.34 -14.57 -7.51
CA ILE A 225 11.02 -13.36 -8.31
C ILE A 225 12.28 -12.92 -9.07
N ARG A 226 13.40 -12.85 -8.37
CA ARG A 226 14.69 -12.46 -8.95
C ARG A 226 15.09 -13.39 -10.10
N GLU A 227 15.00 -14.70 -9.90
CA GLU A 227 15.35 -15.71 -10.89
C GLU A 227 14.42 -15.68 -12.10
N LEU A 228 13.11 -15.53 -11.87
CA LEU A 228 12.12 -15.42 -12.94
C LEU A 228 12.42 -14.22 -13.85
N LEU A 229 12.88 -13.12 -13.26
CA LEU A 229 13.28 -11.93 -13.99
C LEU A 229 14.71 -12.01 -14.55
N GLY A 230 15.38 -13.16 -14.54
CA GLY A 230 16.72 -13.32 -15.12
C GLY A 230 17.88 -12.83 -14.26
N GLY A 231 17.64 -12.61 -12.96
CA GLY A 231 18.70 -12.34 -11.98
C GLY A 231 19.49 -13.60 -11.57
N PRO A 232 20.54 -13.45 -10.75
CA PRO A 232 21.39 -14.57 -10.35
C PRO A 232 20.63 -15.61 -9.50
N LYS A 233 20.94 -16.89 -9.74
CA LYS A 233 20.58 -18.00 -8.86
C LYS A 233 21.58 -18.05 -7.70
N GLU A 234 21.07 -18.18 -6.48
CA GLU A 234 21.92 -18.44 -5.29
C GLU A 234 22.29 -19.91 -5.19
#